data_AF-A0A239JJW4-F1
#
_entry.id   AF-A0A239JJW4-F1
#
_cell.length_a   1.000
_cell.length_b   1.000
_cell.length_c   1.000
_cell.angle_alpha   90.00
_cell.angle_beta   90.00
_cell.angle_gamma   90.00
#
_symmetry.space_group_name_H-M   'P 1'
#
loop_
_entity.id
_entity.type
_entity.pdbx_description
1 polymer ?
#
loop_
_entity_poly.entity_id
_entity_poly.type
_entity_poly.pdbx_seq_one_letter_code
_entity_poly.pdbx_strand_id
1 'polypeptide(L)'
;MAQPCGFRHAPTIFGPQSRDEMGQWEGRSSREPEVTPEFAKDMAVWIHFMGLVPGLLYALAADATAMRSLRRPLAAEELRQLRDFHLIISLALLLLWASGLALLWLKLGPGGGSLTPKLMVKLAVVCTLTANAVAIGRIGLTGLGSRPLLRFGDYPAAFRIRLGLIGGLSAACWISAFALGMFVPLASMDFGQLVLRLVPVFALCLAGGLAIAYVARGLDRRLAALREAAMPGPSDPLPSS
;
A
#
# COMPACT_ATOMS: atom_id res chain seq x y z
N MET A 1 48.79 25.94 -0.97
CA MET A 1 48.61 26.01 0.49
C MET A 1 47.84 24.77 0.92
N ALA A 2 48.52 23.81 1.56
CA ALA A 2 47.94 22.55 2.03
C ALA A 2 47.76 22.60 3.55
N GLN A 3 46.57 22.25 4.04
CA GLN A 3 46.28 22.12 5.47
C GLN A 3 46.64 20.71 5.97
N PRO A 4 47.28 20.55 7.15
CA PRO A 4 47.58 19.24 7.72
C PRO A 4 46.38 18.64 8.46
N CYS A 5 46.12 17.35 8.22
CA CYS A 5 45.17 16.52 8.97
C CYS A 5 45.70 16.23 10.38
N GLY A 6 44.99 16.70 11.41
CA GLY A 6 45.26 16.37 12.81
C GLY A 6 44.57 15.08 13.24
N PHE A 7 45.34 14.07 13.62
CA PHE A 7 44.89 12.86 14.29
C PHE A 7 44.50 13.20 15.75
N ARG A 8 43.22 13.02 16.12
CA ARG A 8 42.77 13.08 17.53
C ARG A 8 42.85 11.70 18.17
N HIS A 9 43.43 11.65 19.37
CA HIS A 9 43.49 10.49 20.24
C HIS A 9 42.08 9.98 20.63
N ALA A 10 41.93 8.65 20.61
CA ALA A 10 40.73 7.96 21.08
C ALA A 10 40.68 7.94 22.62
N PRO A 11 39.53 8.23 23.26
CA PRO A 11 39.37 8.11 24.70
C PRO A 11 39.29 6.64 25.13
N THR A 12 40.05 6.27 26.15
CA THR A 12 39.99 4.97 26.82
C THR A 12 38.66 4.83 27.56
N ILE A 13 37.77 4.02 27.00
CA ILE A 13 36.57 3.46 27.61
C ILE A 13 37.05 2.41 28.63
N PHE A 14 36.43 2.27 29.80
CA PHE A 14 36.80 1.39 30.93
C PHE A 14 37.70 2.00 32.00
N GLY A 15 37.12 2.92 32.78
CA GLY A 15 37.52 3.16 34.17
C GLY A 15 36.70 2.30 35.15
N PRO A 16 37.19 2.06 36.39
CA PRO A 16 36.53 1.23 37.39
C PRO A 16 35.23 1.87 37.89
N GLN A 17 34.12 1.17 37.69
CA GLN A 17 32.78 1.57 38.13
C GLN A 17 32.68 1.46 39.66
N SER A 18 32.42 2.57 40.35
CA SER A 18 32.38 2.63 41.82
C SER A 18 31.14 1.92 42.37
N ARG A 19 31.30 1.20 43.51
CA ARG A 19 30.23 0.43 44.17
C ARG A 19 29.03 1.27 44.63
N ASP A 20 29.17 2.59 44.69
CA ASP A 20 28.10 3.50 45.12
C ASP A 20 26.97 3.65 44.09
N GLU A 21 27.21 3.34 42.81
CA GLU A 21 26.15 3.36 41.79
C GLU A 21 25.12 2.23 42.00
N MET A 22 25.52 1.14 42.66
CA MET A 22 24.68 -0.06 42.78
C MET A 22 23.50 0.13 43.75
N GLY A 23 23.62 0.99 44.76
CA GLY A 23 22.53 1.33 45.69
C GLY A 23 21.49 2.30 45.13
N GLN A 24 21.78 2.98 44.00
CA GLN A 24 20.87 3.95 43.40
C GLN A 24 19.84 3.32 42.44
N TRP A 25 20.01 2.03 42.10
CA TRP A 25 19.10 1.28 41.23
C TRP A 25 17.93 0.64 41.99
N GLU A 26 18.08 0.29 43.26
CA GLU A 26 17.01 -0.34 44.06
C GLU A 26 15.88 0.63 44.43
N GLY A 27 16.13 1.94 44.45
CA GLY A 27 15.11 2.97 44.70
C GLY A 27 14.33 3.44 43.46
N ARG A 28 14.65 2.94 42.27
CA ARG A 28 14.07 3.43 40.99
C ARG A 28 13.04 2.46 40.38
N SER A 29 12.71 1.35 41.04
CA SER A 29 11.88 0.26 40.49
C SER A 29 10.37 0.41 40.68
N SER A 30 9.89 1.48 41.32
CA SER A 30 8.47 1.61 41.71
C SER A 30 7.75 2.88 41.23
N ARG A 31 8.34 3.66 40.31
CA ARG A 31 7.55 4.69 39.60
C ARG A 31 6.74 4.02 38.50
N GLU A 32 5.42 3.94 38.70
CA GLU A 32 4.51 3.59 37.62
C GLU A 32 4.78 4.51 36.42
N PRO A 33 4.79 3.98 35.18
CA PRO A 33 5.08 4.78 34.01
C PRO A 33 4.00 5.84 33.84
N GLU A 34 4.32 7.07 34.24
CA GLU A 34 3.47 8.23 33.98
C GLU A 34 3.30 8.35 32.47
N VAL A 35 2.06 8.16 31.98
CA VAL A 35 1.73 8.23 30.56
C VAL A 35 1.85 9.68 30.12
N THR A 36 3.05 10.08 29.72
CA THR A 36 3.30 11.41 29.19
C THR A 36 2.61 11.56 27.82
N PRO A 37 2.16 12.77 27.45
CA PRO A 37 1.55 13.02 26.13
C PRO A 37 2.44 12.59 24.94
N GLU A 38 3.76 12.68 25.10
CA GLU A 38 4.71 12.23 24.07
C GLU A 38 4.69 10.70 23.91
N PHE A 39 4.61 9.93 25.01
CA PHE A 39 4.47 8.48 24.94
C PHE A 39 3.20 8.05 24.21
N ALA A 40 2.07 8.71 24.48
CA ALA A 40 0.80 8.42 23.80
C ALA A 40 0.87 8.68 22.29
N LYS A 41 1.53 9.77 21.89
CA LYS A 41 1.76 10.12 20.49
C LYS A 41 2.68 9.11 19.80
N ASP A 42 3.78 8.73 20.42
CA ASP A 42 4.71 7.74 19.86
C ASP A 42 4.05 6.37 19.68
N MET A 43 3.23 5.95 20.65
CA MET A 43 2.43 4.73 20.55
C MET A 43 1.44 4.80 19.39
N ALA A 44 0.72 5.93 19.24
CA ALA A 44 -0.22 6.12 18.15
C ALA A 44 0.47 6.11 16.78
N VAL A 45 1.66 6.70 16.66
CA VAL A 45 2.50 6.62 15.45
C VAL A 45 2.89 5.18 15.16
N TRP A 46 3.36 4.43 16.16
CA TRP A 46 3.76 3.03 15.99
C TRP A 46 2.60 2.15 15.53
N ILE A 47 1.43 2.27 16.16
CA ILE A 47 0.20 1.58 15.76
C ILE A 47 -0.19 1.97 14.33
N HIS A 48 -0.07 3.24 13.96
CA HIS A 48 -0.34 3.70 12.60
C HIS A 48 0.57 3.03 11.57
N PHE A 49 1.86 2.89 11.87
CA PHE A 49 2.81 2.15 11.03
C PHE A 49 2.48 0.65 10.94
N MET A 50 2.03 0.03 12.03
CA MET A 50 1.56 -1.36 12.04
C MET A 50 0.31 -1.57 11.17
N GLY A 51 -0.50 -0.54 10.93
CA GLY A 51 -1.56 -0.57 9.91
C GLY A 51 -1.01 -0.34 8.51
N LEU A 52 -0.14 0.66 8.34
CA LEU A 52 0.37 1.09 7.03
C LEU A 52 1.16 -0.01 6.31
N VAL A 53 2.11 -0.64 7.00
CA VAL A 53 3.07 -1.57 6.38
C VAL A 53 2.38 -2.85 5.87
N PRO A 54 1.59 -3.58 6.68
CA PRO A 54 0.86 -4.76 6.19
C PRO A 54 -0.17 -4.37 5.15
N GLY A 55 -0.92 -3.28 5.35
CA GLY A 55 -1.92 -2.82 4.38
C GLY A 55 -1.32 -2.59 2.99
N LEU A 56 -0.17 -1.89 2.93
CA LEU A 56 0.57 -1.67 1.68
C LEU A 56 1.09 -2.97 1.07
N LEU A 57 1.73 -3.82 1.88
CA LEU A 57 2.31 -5.08 1.42
C LEU A 57 1.25 -6.01 0.80
N TYR A 58 0.14 -6.21 1.49
CA TYR A 58 -0.95 -7.07 1.01
C TYR A 58 -1.69 -6.45 -0.17
N ALA A 59 -1.80 -5.12 -0.25
CA ALA A 59 -2.34 -4.46 -1.44
C ALA A 59 -1.47 -4.72 -2.67
N LEU A 60 -0.15 -4.58 -2.57
CA LEU A 60 0.77 -4.91 -3.65
C LEU A 60 0.74 -6.41 -4.02
N ALA A 61 0.62 -7.29 -3.03
CA ALA A 61 0.47 -8.74 -3.27
C ALA A 61 -0.86 -9.06 -3.98
N ALA A 62 -1.95 -8.37 -3.62
CA ALA A 62 -3.24 -8.50 -4.29
C ALA A 62 -3.17 -8.00 -5.73
N ASP A 63 -2.56 -6.84 -5.98
CA ASP A 63 -2.38 -6.29 -7.33
C ASP A 63 -1.52 -7.24 -8.19
N ALA A 64 -0.40 -7.75 -7.65
CA ALA A 64 0.45 -8.72 -8.34
C ALA A 64 -0.29 -10.02 -8.67
N THR A 65 -1.12 -10.52 -7.75
CA THR A 65 -1.95 -11.71 -7.97
C THR A 65 -3.01 -11.44 -9.02
N ALA A 66 -3.69 -10.29 -8.97
CA ALA A 66 -4.65 -9.87 -9.98
C ALA A 66 -3.99 -9.71 -11.36
N MET A 67 -2.76 -9.21 -11.46
CA MET A 67 -2.04 -9.11 -12.73
C MET A 67 -1.74 -10.47 -13.37
N ARG A 68 -1.65 -11.56 -12.60
CA ARG A 68 -1.52 -12.92 -13.16
C ARG A 68 -2.73 -13.32 -14.01
N SER A 69 -3.90 -12.75 -13.70
CA SER A 69 -5.14 -12.97 -14.46
C SER A 69 -5.06 -12.51 -15.93
N LEU A 70 -4.07 -11.68 -16.27
CA LEU A 70 -3.78 -11.23 -17.64
C LEU A 70 -3.25 -12.36 -18.53
N ARG A 71 -2.63 -13.39 -17.94
CA ARG A 71 -1.98 -14.48 -18.70
C ARG A 71 -2.76 -15.79 -18.62
N ARG A 72 -3.45 -16.02 -17.50
CA ARG A 72 -4.25 -17.22 -17.26
C ARG A 72 -5.45 -16.91 -16.37
N PRO A 73 -6.51 -17.72 -16.39
CA PRO A 73 -7.59 -17.59 -15.41
C PRO A 73 -7.05 -17.74 -13.98
N LEU A 74 -7.68 -17.06 -13.03
CA LEU A 74 -7.34 -17.19 -11.61
C LEU A 74 -7.87 -18.52 -11.08
N ALA A 75 -7.03 -19.27 -10.38
CA ALA A 75 -7.46 -20.46 -9.67
C ALA A 75 -8.39 -20.10 -8.51
N ALA A 76 -9.24 -21.04 -8.09
CA ALA A 76 -10.13 -20.83 -6.95
C ALA A 76 -9.36 -20.48 -5.66
N GLU A 77 -8.16 -21.04 -5.49
CA GLU A 77 -7.27 -20.72 -4.37
C GLU A 77 -6.76 -19.28 -4.43
N GLU A 78 -6.39 -18.77 -5.61
CA GLU A 78 -5.95 -17.37 -5.77
C GLU A 78 -7.10 -16.39 -5.50
N LEU A 79 -8.34 -16.75 -5.86
CA LEU A 79 -9.52 -15.96 -5.51
C LEU A 79 -9.80 -15.96 -4.00
N ARG A 80 -9.58 -17.09 -3.30
CA ARG A 80 -9.63 -17.13 -1.83
C ARG A 80 -8.55 -16.24 -1.23
N GLN A 81 -7.32 -16.38 -1.70
CA GLN A 81 -6.20 -15.56 -1.27
C GLN A 81 -6.45 -14.05 -1.47
N LEU A 82 -7.06 -13.65 -2.59
CA LEU A 82 -7.45 -12.25 -2.82
C LEU A 82 -8.50 -11.75 -1.81
N ARG A 83 -9.42 -12.62 -1.37
CA ARG A 83 -10.39 -12.28 -0.30
C ARG A 83 -9.70 -12.14 1.05
N ASP A 84 -8.77 -13.03 1.37
CA ASP A 84 -7.99 -12.96 2.60
C ASP A 84 -7.13 -11.70 2.64
N PHE A 85 -6.46 -11.37 1.53
CA PHE A 85 -5.72 -10.12 1.39
C PHE A 85 -6.64 -8.92 1.58
N HIS A 86 -7.83 -8.92 0.98
CA HIS A 86 -8.79 -7.84 1.15
C HIS A 86 -9.24 -7.68 2.61
N LEU A 87 -9.50 -8.79 3.32
CA LEU A 87 -9.83 -8.76 4.74
C LEU A 87 -8.70 -8.15 5.58
N ILE A 88 -7.45 -8.56 5.34
CA ILE A 88 -6.27 -8.02 6.02
C ILE A 88 -6.12 -6.52 5.73
N ILE A 89 -6.29 -6.11 4.47
CA ILE A 89 -6.26 -4.70 4.06
C ILE A 89 -7.36 -3.90 4.76
N SER A 90 -8.57 -4.44 4.88
CA SER A 90 -9.68 -3.79 5.60
C SER A 90 -9.39 -3.62 7.08
N LEU A 91 -8.81 -4.62 7.74
CA LEU A 91 -8.40 -4.53 9.14
C LEU A 91 -7.26 -3.51 9.33
N ALA A 92 -6.27 -3.53 8.44
CA ALA A 92 -5.19 -2.54 8.42
C ALA A 92 -5.73 -1.12 8.24
N LEU A 93 -6.73 -0.93 7.37
CA LEU A 93 -7.36 0.36 7.13
C LEU A 93 -8.18 0.84 8.34
N LEU A 94 -8.86 -0.07 9.04
CA LEU A 94 -9.53 0.25 10.31
C LEU A 94 -8.50 0.73 11.35
N LEU A 95 -7.36 0.05 11.44
CA LEU A 95 -6.27 0.44 12.35
C LEU A 95 -5.68 1.80 11.98
N LEU A 96 -5.49 2.08 10.68
CA LEU A 96 -5.05 3.37 10.17
C LEU A 96 -6.03 4.51 10.50
N TRP A 97 -7.34 4.25 10.41
CA TRP A 97 -8.36 5.22 10.81
C TRP A 97 -8.33 5.47 12.32
N ALA A 98 -8.35 4.42 13.14
CA ALA A 98 -8.34 4.55 14.60
C ALA A 98 -7.11 5.32 15.09
N SER A 99 -5.91 4.90 14.66
CA SER A 99 -4.65 5.59 15.00
C SER A 99 -4.55 6.99 14.38
N GLY A 100 -5.02 7.18 13.15
CA GLY A 100 -5.01 8.48 12.47
C GLY A 100 -5.91 9.51 13.14
N LEU A 101 -7.10 9.10 13.59
CA LEU A 101 -8.00 9.96 14.37
C LEU A 101 -7.42 10.27 15.75
N ALA A 102 -6.76 9.32 16.40
CA ALA A 102 -6.06 9.58 17.66
C ALA A 102 -4.93 10.61 17.47
N LEU A 103 -4.11 10.47 16.43
CA LEU A 103 -3.07 11.45 16.09
C LEU A 103 -3.64 12.83 15.73
N LEU A 104 -4.77 12.85 15.03
CA LEU A 104 -5.48 14.08 14.69
C LEU A 104 -5.96 14.79 15.96
N TRP A 105 -6.58 14.05 16.88
CA TRP A 105 -7.06 14.57 18.16
C TRP A 105 -5.92 15.13 19.01
N LEU A 106 -4.84 14.37 19.16
CA LEU A 106 -3.63 14.80 19.90
C LEU A 106 -3.01 16.06 19.29
N LYS A 107 -3.07 16.22 17.96
CA LYS A 107 -2.51 17.38 17.27
C LYS A 107 -3.38 18.63 17.36
N LEU A 108 -4.71 18.48 17.27
CA LEU A 108 -5.65 19.61 17.27
C LEU A 108 -5.98 20.10 18.69
N GLY A 109 -5.87 19.23 19.68
CA GLY A 109 -6.28 19.48 21.05
C GLY A 109 -7.79 19.69 21.20
N PRO A 110 -8.28 19.89 22.43
CA PRO A 110 -9.71 20.08 22.72
C PRO A 110 -10.32 21.34 22.08
N GLY A 111 -9.49 22.33 21.75
CA GLY A 111 -9.91 23.62 21.20
C GLY A 111 -10.09 23.66 19.69
N GLY A 112 -9.88 22.54 18.97
CA GLY A 112 -10.12 22.47 17.53
C GLY A 112 -9.15 23.31 16.70
N GLY A 113 -7.84 23.02 16.79
CA GLY A 113 -6.81 23.68 15.99
C GLY A 113 -7.06 23.68 14.47
N SER A 114 -6.21 24.41 13.72
CA SER A 114 -6.33 24.46 12.26
C SER A 114 -5.74 23.21 11.60
N LEU A 115 -6.44 22.69 10.58
CA LEU A 115 -5.94 21.59 9.75
C LEU A 115 -4.86 22.13 8.80
N THR A 116 -3.66 21.55 8.87
CA THR A 116 -2.61 21.88 7.89
C THR A 116 -2.96 21.30 6.52
N PRO A 117 -2.53 21.92 5.40
CA PRO A 117 -2.76 21.39 4.05
C PRO A 117 -2.34 19.93 3.88
N LYS A 118 -1.16 19.56 4.40
CA LYS A 118 -0.68 18.15 4.40
C LYS A 118 -1.64 17.19 5.10
N LEU A 119 -2.28 17.62 6.19
CA LEU A 119 -3.20 16.80 6.96
C LEU A 119 -4.54 16.62 6.22
N MET A 120 -5.06 17.70 5.62
CA MET A 120 -6.26 17.63 4.77
C MET A 120 -6.07 16.66 3.61
N VAL A 121 -4.91 16.74 2.92
CA VAL A 121 -4.59 15.85 1.81
C VAL A 121 -4.44 14.39 2.28
N LYS A 122 -3.80 14.14 3.43
CA LYS A 122 -3.74 12.79 4.02
C LYS A 122 -5.13 12.23 4.28
N LEU A 123 -6.03 13.01 4.89
CA LEU A 123 -7.41 12.59 5.14
C LEU A 123 -8.15 12.29 3.83
N ALA A 124 -8.03 13.15 2.81
CA ALA A 124 -8.64 12.93 1.51
C ALA A 124 -8.14 11.63 0.85
N VAL A 125 -6.83 11.35 0.92
CA VAL A 125 -6.24 10.11 0.39
C VAL A 125 -6.78 8.89 1.14
N VAL A 126 -6.83 8.91 2.47
CA VAL A 126 -7.34 7.77 3.28
C VAL A 126 -8.83 7.55 3.06
N CYS A 127 -9.64 8.61 2.92
CA CYS A 127 -11.06 8.51 2.54
C CYS A 127 -11.20 7.86 1.16
N THR A 128 -10.41 8.30 0.17
CA THR A 128 -10.41 7.74 -1.18
C THR A 128 -10.00 6.27 -1.18
N LEU A 129 -8.95 5.92 -0.41
CA LEU A 129 -8.51 4.54 -0.22
C LEU A 129 -9.61 3.67 0.39
N THR A 130 -10.38 4.20 1.34
CA THR A 130 -11.52 3.50 1.98
C THR A 130 -12.64 3.25 1.00
N ALA A 131 -13.04 4.27 0.23
CA ALA A 131 -14.04 4.11 -0.81
C ALA A 131 -13.58 3.10 -1.88
N ASN A 132 -12.30 3.14 -2.25
CA ASN A 132 -11.73 2.20 -3.21
C ASN A 132 -11.69 0.76 -2.69
N ALA A 133 -11.36 0.54 -1.41
CA ALA A 133 -11.40 -0.79 -0.80
C ALA A 133 -12.82 -1.38 -0.86
N VAL A 134 -13.85 -0.58 -0.56
CA VAL A 134 -15.25 -1.01 -0.72
C VAL A 134 -15.58 -1.36 -2.17
N ALA A 135 -15.08 -0.58 -3.14
CA ALA A 135 -15.24 -0.87 -4.56
C ALA A 135 -14.54 -2.17 -4.98
N ILE A 136 -13.33 -2.46 -4.47
CA ILE A 136 -12.63 -3.73 -4.68
C ILE A 136 -13.48 -4.90 -4.16
N GLY A 137 -14.02 -4.80 -2.95
CA GLY A 137 -14.86 -5.85 -2.38
C GLY A 137 -16.12 -6.10 -3.21
N ARG A 138 -16.87 -5.05 -3.51
CA ARG A 138 -18.20 -5.14 -4.17
C ARG A 138 -18.14 -5.40 -5.67
N ILE A 139 -17.17 -4.80 -6.37
CA ILE A 139 -17.07 -4.87 -7.83
C ILE A 139 -15.99 -5.87 -8.22
N GLY A 140 -14.81 -5.75 -7.62
CA GLY A 140 -13.64 -6.59 -7.91
C GLY A 140 -13.88 -8.05 -7.55
N LEU A 141 -13.93 -8.35 -6.25
CA LEU A 141 -13.97 -9.73 -5.75
C LEU A 141 -15.27 -10.44 -6.10
N THR A 142 -16.42 -9.76 -5.99
CA THR A 142 -17.71 -10.35 -6.39
C THR A 142 -17.75 -10.62 -7.90
N GLY A 143 -17.25 -9.69 -8.73
CA GLY A 143 -17.25 -9.83 -10.17
C GLY A 143 -16.31 -10.94 -10.67
N LEU A 144 -15.10 -11.01 -10.11
CA LEU A 144 -14.14 -12.08 -10.42
C LEU A 144 -14.61 -13.44 -9.91
N GLY A 145 -15.21 -13.49 -8.72
CA GLY A 145 -15.74 -14.73 -8.14
C GLY A 145 -16.94 -15.32 -8.89
N SER A 146 -17.68 -14.50 -9.64
CA SER A 146 -18.83 -14.96 -10.42
C SER A 146 -18.44 -15.70 -11.72
N ARG A 147 -17.18 -15.55 -12.19
CA ARG A 147 -16.70 -16.11 -13.48
C ARG A 147 -15.23 -16.58 -13.40
N PRO A 148 -14.89 -17.54 -12.52
CA PRO A 148 -13.51 -17.88 -12.18
C PRO A 148 -12.68 -18.43 -13.36
N LEU A 149 -13.33 -18.98 -14.40
CA LEU A 149 -12.65 -19.59 -15.55
C LEU A 149 -12.25 -18.59 -16.65
N LEU A 150 -12.65 -17.32 -16.54
CA LEU A 150 -12.33 -16.31 -17.54
C LEU A 150 -10.96 -15.67 -17.26
N ARG A 151 -10.18 -15.45 -18.32
CA ARG A 151 -9.01 -14.56 -18.24
C ARG A 151 -9.48 -13.14 -18.14
N PHE A 152 -8.62 -12.26 -17.66
CA PHE A 152 -8.96 -10.85 -17.53
C PHE A 152 -9.41 -10.24 -18.86
N GLY A 153 -8.77 -10.58 -20.00
CA GLY A 153 -9.16 -10.03 -21.29
C GLY A 153 -10.45 -10.61 -21.87
N ASP A 154 -10.97 -11.72 -21.35
CA ASP A 154 -12.26 -12.31 -21.76
C ASP A 154 -13.46 -11.61 -21.11
N TYR A 155 -13.24 -10.82 -20.05
CA TYR A 155 -14.32 -10.06 -19.43
C TYR A 155 -14.86 -8.94 -20.32
N PRO A 156 -16.14 -8.53 -20.15
CA PRO A 156 -16.71 -7.38 -20.83
C PRO A 156 -15.85 -6.12 -20.64
N ALA A 157 -15.70 -5.30 -21.69
CA ALA A 157 -14.85 -4.11 -21.67
C ALA A 157 -15.13 -3.18 -20.48
N ALA A 158 -16.42 -2.91 -20.21
CA ALA A 158 -16.83 -2.08 -19.08
C ALA A 158 -16.42 -2.65 -17.71
N PHE A 159 -16.35 -3.98 -17.55
CA PHE A 159 -15.86 -4.58 -16.31
C PHE A 159 -14.34 -4.43 -16.19
N ARG A 160 -13.59 -4.72 -17.25
CA ARG A 160 -12.13 -4.56 -17.27
C ARG A 160 -11.67 -3.13 -17.02
N ILE A 161 -12.34 -2.16 -17.63
CA ILE A 161 -12.05 -0.73 -17.42
C ILE A 161 -12.29 -0.37 -15.95
N ARG A 162 -13.41 -0.80 -15.35
CA ARG A 162 -13.69 -0.57 -13.92
C ARG A 162 -12.61 -1.20 -13.03
N LEU A 163 -12.21 -2.44 -13.28
CA LEU A 163 -11.14 -3.09 -12.52
C LEU A 163 -9.80 -2.38 -12.69
N GLY A 164 -9.47 -1.95 -13.91
CA GLY A 164 -8.26 -1.18 -14.19
C GLY A 164 -8.24 0.14 -13.42
N LEU A 165 -9.35 0.88 -13.41
CA LEU A 165 -9.48 2.13 -12.65
C LEU A 165 -9.39 1.90 -11.14
N ILE A 166 -10.05 0.86 -10.61
CA ILE A 166 -10.01 0.50 -9.18
C ILE A 166 -8.58 0.13 -8.75
N GLY A 167 -7.88 -0.68 -9.56
CA GLY A 167 -6.49 -1.07 -9.30
C GLY A 167 -5.53 0.13 -9.39
N GLY A 168 -5.67 0.95 -10.43
CA GLY A 168 -4.90 2.19 -10.58
C GLY A 168 -5.11 3.17 -9.42
N LEU A 169 -6.37 3.35 -8.99
CA LEU A 169 -6.70 4.19 -7.85
C LEU A 169 -6.14 3.64 -6.54
N SER A 170 -6.15 2.31 -6.37
CA SER A 170 -5.55 1.62 -5.22
C SER A 170 -4.06 1.96 -5.12
N ALA A 171 -3.31 1.71 -6.20
CA ALA A 171 -1.88 1.98 -6.26
C ALA A 171 -1.56 3.46 -5.98
N ALA A 172 -2.31 4.38 -6.57
CA ALA A 172 -2.15 5.82 -6.35
C ALA A 172 -2.32 6.21 -4.87
N CYS A 173 -3.37 5.70 -4.22
CA CYS A 173 -3.66 6.00 -2.82
C CYS A 173 -2.55 5.50 -1.89
N TRP A 174 -2.10 4.26 -2.10
CA TRP A 174 -1.04 3.65 -1.30
C TRP A 174 0.30 4.38 -1.45
N ILE A 175 0.73 4.67 -2.68
CA ILE A 175 1.96 5.42 -2.96
C ILE A 175 1.88 6.82 -2.35
N SER A 176 0.74 7.50 -2.50
CA SER A 176 0.55 8.86 -1.98
C SER A 176 0.51 8.89 -0.45
N ALA A 177 -0.17 7.94 0.19
CA ALA A 177 -0.23 7.82 1.65
C ALA A 177 1.18 7.58 2.22
N PHE A 178 1.94 6.66 1.61
CA PHE A 178 3.33 6.39 1.98
C PHE A 178 4.22 7.63 1.82
N ALA A 179 4.15 8.30 0.66
CA ALA A 179 4.93 9.51 0.40
C ALA A 179 4.63 10.64 1.39
N LEU A 180 3.35 10.89 1.68
CA LEU A 180 2.94 11.90 2.67
C LEU A 180 3.36 11.53 4.09
N GLY A 181 3.50 10.24 4.39
CA GLY A 181 4.03 9.73 5.65
C GLY A 181 5.54 9.94 5.79
N MET A 182 6.30 9.59 4.76
CA MET A 182 7.76 9.49 4.82
C MET A 182 8.49 10.80 4.57
N PHE A 183 8.01 11.63 3.64
CA PHE A 183 8.78 12.79 3.22
C PHE A 183 8.46 14.02 4.07
N VAL A 184 9.45 14.42 4.88
CA VAL A 184 9.41 15.62 5.72
C VAL A 184 9.18 16.92 4.92
N PRO A 185 9.83 17.15 3.76
CA PRO A 185 9.66 18.41 3.00
C PRO A 185 8.23 18.71 2.53
N LEU A 186 7.35 17.70 2.42
CA LEU A 186 5.94 17.95 2.08
C LEU A 186 5.15 18.62 3.22
N ALA A 187 5.71 18.69 4.43
CA ALA A 187 5.04 19.34 5.57
C ALA A 187 4.98 20.86 5.46
N SER A 188 5.95 21.48 4.78
CA SER A 188 6.03 22.93 4.58
C SER A 188 5.34 23.40 3.29
N MET A 189 4.82 22.48 2.48
CA MET A 189 4.17 22.81 1.21
C MET A 189 2.74 23.31 1.43
N ASP A 190 2.33 24.29 0.63
CA ASP A 190 0.94 24.68 0.55
C ASP A 190 0.07 23.61 -0.16
N PHE A 191 -1.24 23.83 -0.17
CA PHE A 191 -2.18 22.89 -0.77
C PHE A 191 -1.96 22.71 -2.29
N GLY A 192 -1.70 23.79 -3.02
CA GLY A 192 -1.49 23.76 -4.47
C GLY A 192 -0.23 22.97 -4.84
N GLN A 193 0.86 23.17 -4.10
CA GLN A 193 2.12 22.45 -4.25
C GLN A 193 1.99 20.95 -3.97
N LEU A 194 1.16 20.57 -2.99
CA LEU A 194 0.83 19.18 -2.69
C LEU A 194 0.03 18.54 -3.82
N VAL A 195 -1.04 19.21 -4.26
CA VAL A 195 -1.89 18.75 -5.37
C VAL A 195 -1.08 18.58 -6.65
N LEU A 196 -0.23 19.56 -7.00
CA LEU A 196 0.62 19.51 -8.20
C LEU A 196 1.55 18.29 -8.22
N ARG A 197 1.97 17.78 -7.05
CA ARG A 197 2.83 16.60 -6.93
C ARG A 197 2.05 15.29 -6.91
N LEU A 198 0.88 15.26 -6.30
CA LEU A 198 0.09 14.04 -6.17
C LEU A 198 -0.77 13.75 -7.40
N VAL A 199 -1.31 14.77 -8.07
CA VAL A 199 -2.15 14.58 -9.27
C VAL A 199 -1.43 13.77 -10.36
N PRO A 200 -0.15 14.03 -10.70
CA PRO A 200 0.58 13.20 -11.66
C PRO A 200 0.69 11.73 -11.25
N VAL A 201 0.84 11.44 -9.94
CA VAL A 201 0.89 10.07 -9.43
C VAL A 201 -0.45 9.37 -9.65
N PHE A 202 -1.56 10.03 -9.30
CA PHE A 202 -2.91 9.51 -9.56
C PHE A 202 -3.16 9.31 -11.05
N ALA A 203 -2.83 10.30 -11.87
CA ALA A 203 -3.01 10.23 -13.32
C ALA A 203 -2.20 9.07 -13.92
N LEU A 204 -0.94 8.88 -13.52
CA LEU A 204 -0.08 7.82 -14.01
C LEU A 204 -0.61 6.43 -13.62
N CYS A 205 -1.00 6.23 -12.36
CA CYS A 205 -1.53 4.93 -11.91
C CYS A 205 -2.88 4.61 -12.57
N LEU A 206 -3.77 5.61 -12.71
CA LEU A 206 -5.05 5.44 -13.42
C LEU A 206 -4.84 5.13 -14.91
N ALA A 207 -3.94 5.85 -15.57
CA ALA A 207 -3.57 5.59 -16.96
C ALA A 207 -2.96 4.19 -17.13
N GLY A 208 -2.10 3.75 -16.20
CA GLY A 208 -1.56 2.39 -16.18
C GLY A 208 -2.64 1.33 -16.04
N GLY A 209 -3.59 1.53 -15.12
CA GLY A 209 -4.74 0.64 -14.94
C GLY A 209 -5.63 0.55 -16.20
N LEU A 210 -5.89 1.68 -16.85
CA LEU A 210 -6.60 1.73 -18.13
C LEU A 210 -5.82 1.04 -19.24
N ALA A 211 -4.52 1.30 -19.37
CA ALA A 211 -3.66 0.67 -20.36
C ALA A 211 -3.69 -0.86 -20.22
N ILE A 212 -3.62 -1.39 -18.99
CA ILE A 212 -3.77 -2.83 -18.71
C ILE A 212 -5.14 -3.32 -19.20
N ALA A 213 -6.23 -2.60 -18.90
CA ALA A 213 -7.59 -2.96 -19.32
C ALA A 213 -7.75 -3.01 -20.86
N TYR A 214 -7.08 -2.14 -21.60
CA TYR A 214 -7.09 -2.14 -23.06
C TYR A 214 -6.19 -3.24 -23.66
N VAL A 215 -4.95 -3.35 -23.17
CA VAL A 215 -3.93 -4.28 -23.70
C VAL A 215 -4.31 -5.74 -23.49
N ALA A 216 -4.98 -6.07 -22.38
CA ALA A 216 -5.39 -7.44 -22.06
C ALA A 216 -6.14 -8.13 -23.21
N ARG A 217 -7.02 -7.40 -23.93
CA ARG A 217 -7.75 -7.97 -25.08
C ARG A 217 -6.82 -8.33 -26.24
N GLY A 218 -5.84 -7.46 -26.51
CA GLY A 218 -4.90 -7.64 -27.60
C GLY A 218 -3.99 -8.84 -27.34
N LEU A 219 -3.59 -9.02 -26.09
CA LEU A 219 -2.78 -10.17 -25.67
C LEU A 219 -3.53 -11.49 -25.86
N ASP A 220 -4.80 -11.57 -25.43
CA ASP A 220 -5.58 -12.80 -25.58
C ASP A 220 -5.79 -13.19 -27.04
N ARG A 221 -6.08 -12.22 -27.92
CA ARG A 221 -6.19 -12.47 -29.38
C ARG A 221 -4.89 -13.00 -29.98
N ARG A 222 -3.75 -12.42 -29.60
CA ARG A 222 -2.43 -12.87 -30.08
C ARG A 222 -2.11 -14.28 -29.59
N LEU A 223 -2.38 -14.58 -28.33
CA LEU A 223 -2.14 -15.91 -27.76
C LEU A 223 -3.06 -16.98 -28.38
N ALA A 224 -4.30 -16.63 -28.73
CA ALA A 224 -5.20 -17.53 -29.44
C ALA A 224 -4.67 -17.85 -30.84
N ALA A 225 -4.30 -16.83 -31.63
CA ALA A 225 -3.74 -17.00 -32.97
C ALA A 225 -2.46 -17.85 -32.98
N LEU A 226 -1.57 -17.65 -31.99
CA LEU A 226 -0.35 -18.46 -31.86
C LEU A 226 -0.64 -19.92 -31.51
N ARG A 227 -1.69 -20.21 -30.73
CA ARG A 227 -2.08 -21.59 -30.43
C ARG A 227 -2.68 -22.30 -31.63
N GLU A 228 -3.52 -21.61 -32.40
CA GLU A 228 -4.07 -22.14 -33.65
C GLU A 228 -2.96 -22.46 -34.65
N ALA A 229 -1.95 -21.59 -34.77
CA ALA A 229 -0.80 -21.83 -35.63
C ALA A 229 0.13 -22.97 -35.16
N ALA A 230 0.12 -23.29 -33.86
CA ALA A 230 0.99 -24.32 -33.26
C ALA A 230 0.32 -25.71 -33.19
N MET A 231 -1.00 -25.82 -33.38
CA MET A 231 -1.69 -27.10 -33.42
C MET A 231 -1.37 -27.78 -34.75
N PRO A 232 -0.71 -28.96 -34.75
CA PRO A 232 -0.49 -29.71 -35.99
C PRO A 232 -1.84 -29.94 -36.66
N GLY A 233 -1.90 -29.70 -37.97
CA GLY A 233 -3.12 -29.91 -38.76
C GLY A 233 -3.69 -31.31 -38.50
N PRO A 234 -5.03 -31.49 -38.59
CA PRO A 234 -5.65 -32.78 -38.39
C PRO A 234 -4.86 -33.81 -39.20
N SER A 235 -4.27 -34.79 -38.52
CA SER A 235 -3.53 -35.86 -39.16
C SER A 235 -4.44 -36.44 -40.24
N ASP A 236 -4.00 -36.37 -41.50
CA ASP A 236 -4.76 -36.91 -42.63
C ASP A 236 -5.24 -38.31 -42.26
N PRO A 237 -6.53 -38.63 -42.48
CA PRO A 237 -7.05 -39.95 -42.17
C PRO A 237 -6.17 -41.00 -42.83
N LEU A 238 -5.66 -41.94 -42.03
CA LEU A 238 -4.82 -43.03 -42.51
C LEU A 238 -5.56 -43.74 -43.65
N PRO A 239 -4.90 -44.02 -44.79
CA PRO A 239 -5.54 -44.68 -45.93
C PRO A 239 -6.14 -46.01 -45.47
N SER A 240 -7.44 -46.17 -45.67
CA SER A 240 -8.15 -47.41 -45.38
C SER A 240 -7.57 -48.54 -46.22
N SER A 241 -6.97 -49.52 -45.56
CA SER A 241 -6.42 -50.74 -46.15
C SER A 241 -7.52 -51.72 -46.52
#